data_AF-A0A522T557-F1
#
_entry.id   AF-A0A522T557-F1
#
_cell.length_a   1.000
_cell.length_b   1.000
_cell.length_c   1.000
_cell.angle_alpha   90.00
_cell.angle_beta   90.00
_cell.angle_gamma   90.00
#
_symmetry.space_group_name_H-M   'P 1'
#
loop_
_entity.id
_entity.type
_entity.pdbx_description
1 polymer ?
#
loop_
_entity_poly.entity_id
_entity_poly.type
_entity_poly.pdbx_seq_one_letter_code
_entity_poly.pdbx_strand_id
1 'polypeptide(L)' 'MINKSEFCQFSLAGKTRLIDEFGKLLFIKVYVKRTMIIYRLYNFYVQVIYYGDTVEKAEPISPDMIDLFNDNN' A
#
# COMPACT_ATOMS: atom_id res chain seq x y z
N MET A 1 4.06 10.79 -13.78
CA MET A 1 3.30 10.52 -12.53
C MET A 1 2.14 9.63 -12.90
N ILE A 2 2.00 8.46 -12.27
CA ILE A 2 0.87 7.53 -12.54
C ILE A 2 -0.32 7.87 -11.64
N ASN A 3 -1.54 7.58 -12.10
CA ASN A 3 -2.77 7.71 -11.34
C ASN A 3 -3.28 6.35 -10.82
N LYS A 4 -4.34 6.37 -9.97
CA LYS A 4 -4.95 5.17 -9.37
C LYS A 4 -5.39 4.14 -10.42
N SER A 5 -6.03 4.58 -11.50
CA SER A 5 -6.56 3.70 -12.54
C SER A 5 -5.45 3.01 -13.31
N GLU A 6 -4.38 3.74 -13.66
CA GLU A 6 -3.19 3.19 -14.29
C GLU A 6 -2.49 2.18 -13.38
N PHE A 7 -2.35 2.49 -12.09
CA PHE A 7 -1.77 1.60 -11.10
C PHE A 7 -2.51 0.24 -11.04
N CYS A 8 -3.84 0.25 -11.11
CA CYS A 8 -4.65 -0.97 -11.09
C CYS A 8 -4.44 -1.88 -12.31
N GLN A 9 -3.91 -1.36 -13.42
CA GLN A 9 -3.63 -2.16 -14.62
C GLN A 9 -2.33 -2.98 -14.50
N PHE A 10 -1.43 -2.65 -13.57
CA PHE A 10 -0.19 -3.39 -13.39
C PHE A 10 -0.44 -4.72 -12.69
N SER A 11 0.38 -5.73 -13.04
CA SER A 11 0.47 -6.97 -12.27
C SER A 11 0.93 -6.69 -10.84
N LEU A 12 0.70 -7.62 -9.91
CA LEU A 12 1.15 -7.47 -8.53
C LEU A 12 2.66 -7.19 -8.44
N ALA A 13 3.48 -7.90 -9.23
CA ALA A 13 4.92 -7.67 -9.31
C ALA A 13 5.28 -6.28 -9.87
N GLY A 14 4.49 -5.74 -10.80
CA GLY A 14 4.66 -4.37 -11.29
C GLY A 14 4.29 -3.34 -10.24
N LYS A 15 3.15 -3.55 -9.56
CA LYS A 15 2.69 -2.71 -8.45
C LYS A 15 3.73 -2.64 -7.32
N THR A 16 4.30 -3.77 -6.92
CA THR A 16 5.32 -3.82 -5.84
C THR A 16 6.60 -3.09 -6.23
N ARG A 17 7.09 -3.26 -7.47
CA ARG A 17 8.25 -2.50 -7.98
C ARG A 17 8.03 -1.00 -7.96
N LEU A 18 6.85 -0.54 -8.40
CA LEU A 18 6.50 0.89 -8.38
C LEU A 18 6.46 1.45 -6.95
N ILE A 19 5.98 0.67 -5.99
CA ILE A 19 5.96 1.06 -4.57
C ILE A 19 7.37 1.07 -3.99
N ASP A 20 8.21 0.11 -4.33
CA ASP A 20 9.59 0.04 -3.85
C ASP A 20 10.42 1.24 -4.36
N GLU A 21 10.23 1.61 -5.63
CA GLU A 21 10.99 2.70 -6.26
C GLU A 21 10.47 4.09 -5.85
N PHE A 22 9.16 4.28 -5.71
CA PHE A 22 8.54 5.62 -5.56
C PHE A 22 7.65 5.79 -4.33
N GLY A 23 7.37 4.71 -3.59
CA GLY A 23 6.46 4.73 -2.46
C GLY A 23 7.07 5.37 -1.23
N LYS A 24 6.37 6.34 -0.64
CA LYS A 24 6.71 6.87 0.68
C LYS A 24 5.94 6.12 1.74
N LEU A 25 6.65 5.43 2.63
CA LEU A 25 6.07 4.76 3.79
C LEU A 25 5.33 5.76 4.67
N LEU A 26 4.09 5.44 5.06
CA LEU A 26 3.30 6.23 6.02
C LEU A 26 3.03 5.48 7.31
N PHE A 27 2.65 4.21 7.21
CA PHE A 27 2.15 3.43 8.32
C PHE A 27 2.46 1.94 8.15
N ILE A 28 2.76 1.28 9.27
CA ILE A 28 2.96 -0.18 9.34
C ILE A 28 2.13 -0.70 10.50
N LYS A 29 1.37 -1.78 10.26
CA LYS A 29 0.73 -2.57 11.30
C LYS A 29 1.00 -4.04 11.11
N VAL A 30 1.57 -4.65 12.14
CA VAL A 30 1.92 -6.06 12.16
C VAL A 30 0.85 -6.81 12.94
N TYR A 31 0.30 -7.83 12.29
CA TYR A 31 -0.57 -8.84 12.88
C TYR A 31 0.20 -10.17 12.94
N VAL A 32 -0.29 -11.12 13.75
CA VAL A 32 0.40 -12.41 14.00
C VAL A 32 0.90 -13.12 12.74
N LYS A 33 0.15 -13.06 11.63
CA LYS A 33 0.52 -13.69 10.35
C LYS A 33 0.56 -12.73 9.16
N ARG A 34 0.25 -11.45 9.36
CA ARG A 34 0.09 -10.49 8.27
C ARG A 34 0.71 -9.16 8.61
N THR A 35 1.38 -8.55 7.63
CA THR A 35 1.86 -7.17 7.76
C THR A 35 1.12 -6.31 6.77
N MET A 36 0.48 -5.25 7.27
CA MET A 36 -0.17 -4.25 6.44
C MET A 36 0.68 -2.99 6.44
N ILE A 37 1.00 -2.50 5.24
CA ILE A 37 1.80 -1.30 5.05
C ILE A 37 1.05 -0.33 4.16
N ILE A 38 0.94 0.93 4.59
CA ILE A 38 0.36 2.00 3.78
C ILE A 38 1.50 2.87 3.23
N TYR A 39 1.53 3.00 1.91
CA TYR A 39 2.42 3.88 1.19
C TYR A 39 1.64 5.02 0.56
N ARG A 40 2.24 6.21 0.51
CA ARG A 40 1.86 7.26 -0.44
C ARG A 40 2.65 7.06 -1.72
N LEU A 41 1.94 6.89 -2.82
CA LEU A 41 2.50 6.83 -4.15
C LEU A 41 2.01 8.06 -4.92
N TYR A 42 2.89 9.03 -5.13
CA TYR A 42 2.55 10.32 -5.74
C TYR A 42 1.35 11.02 -5.04
N ASN A 43 0.20 11.08 -5.71
CA ASN A 43 -1.03 11.74 -5.25
C ASN A 43 -2.11 10.77 -4.73
N PHE A 44 -1.77 9.50 -4.50
CA PHE A 44 -2.69 8.53 -3.91
C PHE A 44 -2.00 7.62 -2.91
N TYR A 45 -2.80 6.79 -2.25
CA TYR A 45 -2.37 5.89 -1.20
C TYR A 45 -2.59 4.45 -1.62
N VAL A 46 -1.66 3.58 -1.22
CA VAL A 46 -1.67 2.16 -1.55
C VAL A 46 -1.50 1.36 -0.26
N GLN A 47 -2.38 0.39 -0.06
CA GLN A 47 -2.25 -0.63 0.97
C GLN A 47 -1.55 -1.85 0.38
N VAL A 48 -0.49 -2.30 1.04
CA VAL A 48 0.21 -3.54 0.74
C VAL A 48 0.02 -4.50 1.90
N ILE A 49 -0.42 -5.73 1.60
CA ILE A 49 -0.62 -6.79 2.60
C ILE A 49 0.38 -7.90 2.32
N TYR A 50 1.15 -8.26 3.34
CA TYR A 50 2.09 -9.37 3.34
C TYR A 50 1.55 -10.53 4.19
N TYR A 51 1.88 -11.76 3.80
CA TYR A 51 1.76 -12.97 4.61
C TYR A 51 3.14 -13.62 4.70
N GLY A 52 3.79 -13.51 5.86
CA GLY A 52 5.24 -13.71 5.95
C GLY A 52 5.98 -12.73 5.05
N ASP A 53 6.88 -13.24 4.20
CA ASP A 53 7.65 -12.44 3.24
C ASP A 53 6.97 -12.28 1.87
N THR A 54 5.76 -12.82 1.70
CA THR A 54 5.04 -12.79 0.41
C THR A 54 4.04 -11.65 0.38
N VAL A 55 4.06 -10.84 -0.68
CA VAL A 55 3.01 -9.85 -0.94
C VAL A 55 1.75 -10.58 -1.44
N GLU A 56 0.65 -10.46 -0.70
CA GLU A 56 -0.67 -10.96 -1.11
C GLU A 56 -1.41 -9.95 -1.98
N LYS A 57 -1.34 -8.65 -1.63
CA LYS A 57 -2.11 -7.59 -2.27
C LYS A 57 -1.37 -6.26 -2.26
N ALA A 58 -1.63 -5.44 -3.28
CA ALA A 58 -1.21 -4.04 -3.36
C ALA A 58 -2.33 -3.26 -4.06
N GLU A 59 -3.14 -2.51 -3.31
CA GLU A 59 -4.34 -1.85 -3.86
C GLU A 59 -4.45 -0.39 -3.42
N PRO A 60 -4.95 0.51 -4.28
CA PRO A 60 -5.26 1.87 -3.88
C PRO A 60 -6.33 1.92 -2.80
N ILE A 61 -6.18 2.85 -1.85
CA ILE A 61 -7.18 3.09 -0.80
C ILE A 61 -7.69 4.54 -0.83
N SER A 62 -8.84 4.78 -0.22
CA SER A 62 -9.35 6.14 0.01
C SER A 62 -8.53 6.83 1.10
N PRO A 63 -8.37 8.17 1.03
CA PRO A 63 -7.75 8.95 2.10
C PRO A 63 -8.42 8.74 3.47
N ASP A 64 -9.73 8.60 3.50
CA ASP A 64 -10.51 8.43 4.74
C ASP A 64 -10.11 7.14 5.51
N MET A 65 -9.59 6.12 4.81
CA MET A 65 -9.07 4.93 5.47
C MET A 65 -7.76 5.21 6.24
N ILE A 66 -7.01 6.26 5.90
CA ILE A 66 -5.78 6.64 6.61
C ILE A 66 -6.08 7.21 7.99
N ASP A 67 -7.12 8.04 8.09
CA ASP A 67 -7.49 8.66 9.37
C ASP A 67 -7.89 7.58 10.39
N LEU A 68 -8.59 6.54 9.95
CA LEU A 68 -8.90 5.36 10.76
C LEU A 68 -7.66 4.62 11.30
N PHE A 69 -6.51 4.69 10.60
CA PHE A 69 -5.26 4.08 11.08
C PHE A 69 -4.47 4.98 12.01
N ASN A 70 -4.64 6.30 11.91
CA ASN A 70 -3.99 7.26 12.81
C ASN A 70 -4.68 7.34 14.17
N ASP A 71 -6.01 7.24 14.22
CA ASP A 71 -6.79 7.34 15.48
C ASP A 71 -6.66 6.12 16.40
N ASN A 72 -6.06 5.03 15.93
CA ASN A 72 -5.89 3.78 16.68
C ASN A 72 -4.44 3.54 17.17
N ASN A 73 -3.62 4.60 17.20
CA ASN A 73 -2.25 4.64 17.74
C ASN A 73 -2.15 5.71 18.83
#